data_AF-A0A2H3DG37-F1
#
_entry.id   AF-A0A2H3DG37-F1
#
_cell.length_a   1.000
_cell.length_b   1.000
_cell.length_c   1.000
_cell.angle_alpha   90.00
_cell.angle_beta   90.00
_cell.angle_gamma   90.00
#
_symmetry.space_group_name_H-M   'P 1'
#
loop_
_entity.id
_entity.type
_entity.pdbx_description
1 polymer ?
#
loop_
_entity_poly.entity_id
_entity_poly.type
_entity_poly.pdbx_seq_one_letter_code
_entity_poly.pdbx_strand_id
1 'polypeptide(L)'
;DRSECVNICFSYDINCQYCVHIIKRFNTCTILPMKHHAVHTVKIILLCHINGHNNKCNEDFNSIYLGSLCHFHGETAEQFWAYSNGLGPMIHQMNLEH
;
A
#
# COMPACT_ATOMS: atom_id res chain seq x y z
N ASP A 1 -2.42 -28.29 4.30
CA ASP A 1 -2.14 -27.83 2.93
C ASP A 1 -2.15 -26.31 2.93
N ARG A 2 -1.01 -25.65 2.66
CA ARG A 2 -0.85 -24.18 2.76
C ARG A 2 -1.19 -23.45 1.45
N SER A 3 -1.79 -24.16 0.50
CA SER A 3 -1.94 -23.83 -0.92
C SER A 3 -2.97 -22.74 -1.24
N GLU A 4 -3.70 -22.21 -0.25
CA GLU A 4 -4.75 -21.22 -0.47
C GLU A 4 -4.63 -20.00 0.47
N CYS A 5 -3.41 -19.56 0.80
CA CYS A 5 -3.17 -18.33 1.56
C CYS A 5 -2.73 -17.19 0.64
N VAL A 6 -3.42 -16.06 0.69
CA VAL A 6 -3.02 -14.83 -0.02
C VAL A 6 -2.35 -13.88 0.97
N ASN A 7 -1.09 -13.54 0.70
CA ASN A 7 -0.40 -12.49 1.45
C ASN A 7 -0.77 -11.13 0.84
N ILE A 8 -1.42 -10.28 1.62
CA ILE A 8 -1.79 -8.92 1.22
C ILE A 8 -0.97 -7.95 2.04
N CYS A 9 -0.19 -7.10 1.38
CA CYS A 9 0.49 -5.97 1.99
C CYS A 9 -0.20 -4.69 1.55
N PHE A 10 -0.56 -3.82 2.49
CA PHE A 10 -1.12 -2.52 2.16
C PHE A 10 -0.63 -1.44 3.12
N SER A 11 -0.44 -0.24 2.57
CA SER A 11 -0.04 0.95 3.30
C SER A 11 -1.15 2.00 3.26
N TYR A 12 -1.36 2.68 4.38
CA TYR A 12 -2.24 3.83 4.46
C TYR A 12 -1.79 4.71 5.63
N ASP A 13 -1.93 6.02 5.49
CA ASP A 13 -1.36 7.00 6.43
C ASP A 13 -1.88 6.76 7.84
N ILE A 14 -3.17 6.48 7.98
CA ILE A 14 -3.84 6.26 9.27
C ILE A 14 -4.20 4.79 9.50
N ASN A 15 -3.36 3.86 9.05
CA ASN A 15 -3.61 2.43 9.18
C ASN A 15 -3.86 2.00 10.63
N CYS A 16 -3.25 2.66 11.62
CA CYS A 16 -3.48 2.38 13.03
C CYS A 16 -4.94 2.59 13.47
N GLN A 17 -5.69 3.52 12.85
CA GLN A 17 -7.10 3.75 13.12
C GLN A 17 -7.99 2.88 12.23
N TYR A 18 -7.64 2.75 10.96
CA TYR A 18 -8.43 1.98 10.00
C TYR A 18 -8.44 0.49 10.34
N CYS A 19 -7.32 -0.03 10.83
CA CYS A 19 -7.14 -1.45 11.13
C CYS A 19 -7.86 -1.92 12.41
N VAL A 20 -8.29 -1.00 13.30
CA VAL A 20 -8.97 -1.37 14.57
C VAL A 20 -10.21 -2.22 14.31
N HIS A 21 -10.94 -1.91 13.25
CA HIS A 21 -12.21 -2.57 12.93
C HIS A 21 -12.15 -3.40 11.65
N ILE A 22 -10.95 -3.65 11.09
CA ILE A 22 -10.82 -4.28 9.76
C ILE A 22 -11.41 -5.70 9.72
N ILE A 23 -11.14 -6.51 10.75
CA ILE A 23 -11.69 -7.87 10.85
C ILE A 23 -13.21 -7.81 10.98
N LYS A 24 -13.72 -6.91 11.84
CA LYS A 24 -15.16 -6.71 12.01
C LYS A 24 -15.81 -6.32 10.68
N ARG A 25 -15.24 -5.36 9.95
CA ARG A 25 -15.73 -4.88 8.65
C ARG A 25 -15.72 -5.99 7.61
N PHE A 26 -14.64 -6.77 7.53
CA PHE A 26 -14.52 -7.90 6.62
C PHE A 26 -15.60 -8.95 6.91
N ASN A 27 -15.82 -9.28 8.18
CA ASN A 27 -16.83 -10.25 8.60
C ASN A 27 -18.28 -9.74 8.47
N THR A 28 -18.51 -8.43 8.54
CA THR A 28 -19.85 -7.83 8.32
C THR A 28 -20.17 -7.57 6.85
N CYS A 29 -19.18 -7.62 5.96
CA CYS A 29 -19.37 -7.29 4.55
C CYS A 29 -20.11 -8.43 3.83
N THR A 30 -21.28 -8.10 3.28
CA THR A 30 -22.11 -8.97 2.42
C THR A 30 -21.55 -9.17 1.00
N ILE A 31 -20.29 -8.81 0.76
CA ILE A 31 -19.69 -8.81 -0.57
C ILE A 31 -19.19 -10.22 -0.89
N LEU A 32 -20.10 -10.98 -1.52
CA LEU A 32 -19.95 -12.26 -2.22
C LEU A 32 -19.27 -13.40 -1.43
N PRO A 33 -19.72 -14.66 -1.62
CA PRO A 33 -19.06 -15.82 -1.04
C PRO A 33 -17.73 -16.07 -1.77
N MET A 34 -16.72 -15.26 -1.48
CA MET A 34 -15.34 -15.60 -1.84
C MET A 34 -14.97 -16.81 -1.00
N LYS A 35 -14.46 -17.86 -1.66
CA LYS A 35 -13.83 -18.99 -0.97
C LYS A 35 -12.87 -18.41 0.06
N HIS A 36 -13.00 -18.84 1.32
CA HIS A 36 -12.23 -18.33 2.44
C HIS A 36 -10.77 -18.74 2.30
N HIS A 37 -10.02 -18.03 1.45
CA HIS A 37 -8.57 -18.07 1.48
C HIS A 37 -8.12 -17.46 2.79
N ALA A 38 -7.17 -18.10 3.47
CA ALA A 38 -6.52 -17.48 4.61
C ALA A 38 -5.81 -16.22 4.09
N VAL A 39 -6.13 -15.05 4.64
CA VAL A 39 -5.45 -13.82 4.26
C VAL A 39 -4.45 -13.47 5.35
N HIS A 40 -3.17 -13.46 5.00
CA HIS A 40 -2.16 -12.87 5.87
C HIS A 40 -2.00 -11.40 5.46
N THR A 41 -2.24 -10.48 6.40
CA THR A 41 -2.18 -9.05 6.11
C THR A 41 -1.00 -8.38 6.80
N VAL A 42 -0.17 -7.70 6.02
CA VAL A 42 0.86 -6.77 6.51
C VAL A 42 0.34 -5.35 6.35
N LYS A 43 0.31 -4.62 7.47
CA LYS A 43 -0.27 -3.27 7.57
C LYS A 43 0.84 -2.27 7.83
N ILE A 44 0.93 -1.24 6.99
CA ILE A 44 2.05 -0.31 7.03
C ILE A 44 1.56 1.12 7.12
N ILE A 45 2.22 1.94 7.91
CA ILE A 45 2.16 3.39 7.78
C ILE A 45 3.48 3.82 7.12
N LEU A 46 3.39 4.62 6.06
CA LEU A 46 4.57 5.07 5.32
C LEU A 46 5.51 5.84 6.25
N LEU A 47 6.82 5.75 5.98
CA LEU A 47 7.84 6.35 6.84
C LEU A 47 7.71 7.88 6.96
N CYS A 48 7.16 8.55 5.93
CA CYS A 48 6.85 9.98 5.96
C CYS A 48 5.75 10.32 6.98
N HIS A 49 4.79 9.42 7.22
CA HIS A 49 3.66 9.66 8.12
C HIS A 49 3.86 9.07 9.51
N ILE A 50 4.67 8.02 9.67
CA ILE A 50 4.77 7.28 10.95
C ILE A 50 5.22 8.16 12.12
N ASN A 51 6.04 9.18 11.86
CA ASN A 51 6.52 10.11 12.89
C ASN A 51 5.41 11.02 13.46
N GLY A 52 4.28 11.16 12.74
CA GLY A 52 3.09 11.87 13.23
C GLY A 52 2.18 11.04 14.14
N HIS A 53 2.49 9.75 14.32
CA HIS A 53 1.69 8.83 15.13
C HIS A 53 2.31 8.61 16.51
N ASN A 54 1.57 7.97 17.41
CA ASN A 54 2.10 7.59 18.73
C ASN A 54 3.23 6.54 18.61
N ASN A 55 4.07 6.44 19.65
CA ASN A 55 5.22 5.53 19.65
C ASN A 55 4.85 4.07 19.36
N LYS A 56 3.69 3.63 19.86
CA LYS A 56 3.18 2.28 19.59
C LYS A 56 2.97 2.02 18.09
N CYS A 57 2.54 3.02 17.33
CA CYS A 57 2.41 2.87 15.88
C CYS A 57 3.76 2.62 15.22
N ASN A 58 4.85 3.19 15.74
CA ASN A 58 6.18 2.97 15.21
C ASN A 58 6.59 1.50 15.35
N GLU A 59 6.30 0.87 16.49
CA GLU A 59 6.56 -0.56 16.69
C GLU A 59 5.68 -1.44 15.80
N ASP A 60 4.38 -1.10 15.68
CA ASP A 60 3.38 -1.97 15.06
C ASP A 60 3.28 -1.83 13.52
N PHE A 61 3.62 -0.66 12.94
CA PHE A 61 3.32 -0.34 11.53
C PHE A 61 4.50 0.20 10.73
N ASN A 62 5.68 0.36 11.33
CA ASN A 62 6.82 0.95 10.63
C ASN A 62 7.41 -0.01 9.60
N SER A 63 7.46 0.44 8.35
CA SER A 63 8.00 -0.32 7.21
C SER A 63 9.46 -0.76 7.37
N ILE A 64 10.26 -0.12 8.23
CA ILE A 64 11.69 -0.46 8.41
C ILE A 64 11.89 -1.88 8.95
N TYR A 65 10.90 -2.42 9.66
CA TYR A 65 10.98 -3.75 10.26
C TYR A 65 10.61 -4.88 9.29
N LEU A 66 10.20 -4.54 8.05
CA LEU A 66 9.76 -5.49 7.06
C LEU A 66 10.82 -5.65 5.96
N GLY A 67 11.42 -6.84 5.89
CA GLY A 67 12.41 -7.16 4.88
C GLY A 67 11.81 -7.15 3.46
N SER A 68 12.59 -6.66 2.50
CA SER A 68 12.25 -6.63 1.07
C SER A 68 11.08 -5.73 0.66
N LEU A 69 10.65 -4.80 1.51
CA LEU A 69 9.79 -3.70 1.08
C LEU A 69 10.64 -2.55 0.56
N CYS A 70 10.31 -2.06 -0.63
CA CYS A 70 10.94 -0.86 -1.16
C CYS A 70 10.76 0.27 -0.15
N HIS A 71 11.89 0.89 0.22
CA HIS A 71 11.91 2.04 1.11
C HIS A 71 11.36 3.24 0.34
N PHE A 72 10.07 3.55 0.54
CA PHE A 72 9.48 4.78 0.02
C PHE A 72 9.88 5.93 0.95
N HIS A 73 10.91 6.66 0.54
CA HIS A 73 11.49 7.77 1.31
C HIS A 73 10.72 9.10 1.17
N GLY A 74 9.54 9.10 0.54
CA GLY A 74 8.74 10.31 0.37
C GLY A 74 7.26 10.02 0.22
N GLU A 75 6.41 11.03 0.43
CA GLU A 75 4.97 11.02 0.14
C GLU A 75 4.66 10.82 -1.36
N THR A 76 5.67 10.76 -2.21
CA THR A 76 5.57 11.28 -3.57
C THR A 76 5.82 10.21 -4.62
N ALA A 77 4.84 9.31 -4.79
CA ALA A 77 4.62 8.68 -6.09
C ALA A 77 4.29 9.74 -7.17
N GLU A 78 3.76 10.90 -6.78
CA GLU A 78 3.33 11.98 -7.68
C GLU A 78 4.45 12.94 -8.13
N GLN A 79 5.63 12.94 -7.49
CA GLN A 79 6.74 13.81 -7.94
C GLN A 79 7.23 13.41 -9.33
N PHE A 80 7.31 12.11 -9.57
CA PHE A 80 7.64 11.61 -10.91
C PHE A 80 6.53 11.90 -11.90
N TRP A 81 5.27 12.05 -11.49
CA TRP A 81 4.18 12.36 -12.43
C TRP A 81 4.33 13.76 -13.03
N ALA A 82 4.65 14.77 -12.23
CA ALA A 82 4.90 16.13 -12.75
C ALA A 82 6.12 16.18 -13.69
N TYR A 83 7.20 15.45 -13.37
CA TYR A 83 8.39 15.38 -14.23
C TYR A 83 8.18 14.52 -15.48
N SER A 84 7.47 13.40 -15.37
CA SER A 84 7.20 12.46 -16.47
C SER A 84 6.09 12.94 -17.41
N ASN A 85 5.16 13.77 -16.94
CA ASN A 85 4.18 14.43 -17.81
C ASN A 85 4.87 15.29 -18.88
N GLY A 86 6.02 15.91 -18.55
CA GLY A 86 6.84 16.63 -19.53
C GLY A 86 7.55 15.72 -20.54
N LEU A 87 7.75 14.44 -20.20
CA LEU A 87 8.29 13.42 -21.11
C LEU A 87 7.21 12.83 -22.03
N GLY A 88 5.93 12.94 -21.67
CA GLY A 88 4.77 12.49 -22.46
C GLY A 88 4.87 12.87 -23.94
N PRO A 89 5.06 14.16 -24.29
CA PRO A 89 5.27 14.62 -25.67
C PRO A 89 6.45 13.97 -26.39
N MET A 90 7.51 13.58 -25.68
CA MET A 90 8.75 13.04 -26.26
C MET A 90 8.72 11.51 -26.44
N ILE A 91 7.85 10.81 -25.70
CA ILE A 91 7.70 9.34 -25.76
C ILE A 91 6.44 8.90 -26.52
N HIS A 92 5.59 9.84 -26.96
CA HIS A 92 4.66 9.54 -28.04
C HIS A 92 5.49 9.07 -29.22
N GLN A 93 5.36 7.78 -29.53
CA GLN A 93 5.91 7.16 -30.71
C GLN A 93 5.77 8.13 -31.89
N MET A 94 6.89 8.43 -32.57
CA MET A 94 6.85 9.17 -33.83
C MET A 94 5.95 8.38 -34.77
N ASN A 95 4.67 8.76 -34.85
CA ASN A 95 3.82 8.30 -35.91
C ASN A 95 4.37 8.96 -37.17
N LEU A 96 4.89 8.13 -38.07
CA LEU A 96 5.37 8.48 -39.39
C LEU A 96 4.21 9.04 -40.22
N GLU A 97 3.88 10.31 -40.00
CA GLU A 97 2.94 11.07 -40.82
C GLU A 97 3.45 12.52 -40.93
N HIS A 98 4.61 12.67 -41.58
CA HIS A 98 4.91 13.58 -42.71
C HIS A 98 6.37 13.38 -43.17
#